data_AF-A0A502MB62-F1
#
_entry.id   AF-A0A502MB62-F1
#
_cell.length_a   1.000
_cell.length_b   1.000
_cell.length_c   1.000
_cell.angle_alpha   90.00
_cell.angle_beta   90.00
_cell.angle_gamma   90.00
#
_symmetry.space_group_name_H-M   'P 1'
#
loop_
_entity.id
_entity.type
_entity.pdbx_description
1 polymer ?
#
loop_
_entity_poly.entity_id
_entity_poly.type
_entity_poly.pdbx_seq_one_letter_code
_entity_poly.pdbx_strand_id
1 'polypeptide(L)'
;MADAATIRSKAPDGSGFIRAGSGRPVLLIHGVGMNAEIWQPQIAAMQDRFDVIAIDMLGHGSSPLPPENPQLSDFADQATRLLDHLGLEDVAVVGHSMGALVAQELAFSAPARISALICLNAVFRRPPELAQAVRERAAALGRPGDPSAVAATIARWFGNPVPPALSDAAATARSALEGVDADGYARTYRLFASADTAHADRLADLGAPALFMTGSEDRNSTPAMSAAMARLAPAGRCLVLNGEKHMMTIASPQKVTQRIMDFLDEASGASAGAEAGPAFDAMEFRRALGSFLTGVTIVTTVDEAGDPRGFTANSFTSVSLDPPLVLVCIAKKALGHQAFSTSRGFAINVLSEAQKAASGMFASKVADKFASVAWQSGKTGNPLIEGSVAVFDCGMEQLVDAGDHSILIGRVHDFSHNGAQPLGYCRGAYVTPGLSQEALAATAPPGTEVGAILENEGRVLFFETAEGSYQLPAGRRLGAADDARSLKGKLAAKAIDAELGFLYAVWDDATDSARTHVYYRGTVDAPVSGDGQIRFVEIERIAELKIADPAVRSMLARYARERAEDTFGVYVGNQVEGEVRPLAKPAPSAPIHSGPVHSGQR
;
A
#
# COMPACT_ATOMS: atom_id res chain seq x y z
N MET A 1 2.70 21.73 43.97
CA MET A 1 3.60 20.60 43.63
C MET A 1 4.94 21.22 43.30
N ALA A 2 6.00 20.82 44.01
CA ALA A 2 7.30 21.49 43.95
C ALA A 2 7.87 21.43 42.53
N ASP A 3 8.42 22.55 42.09
CA ASP A 3 9.16 22.71 40.83
C ASP A 3 10.25 21.62 40.77
N ALA A 4 10.11 20.64 39.89
CA ALA A 4 11.02 19.49 39.82
C ALA A 4 12.32 19.93 39.15
N ALA A 5 13.21 20.57 39.91
CA ALA A 5 14.50 21.03 39.42
C ALA A 5 15.30 19.86 38.81
N THR A 6 15.93 20.10 37.65
CA THR A 6 16.89 19.19 37.05
C THR A 6 18.08 18.98 37.99
N ILE A 7 18.27 17.77 38.50
CA ILE A 7 19.33 17.44 39.45
C ILE A 7 20.42 16.64 38.73
N ARG A 8 21.65 17.17 38.71
CA ARG A 8 22.85 16.39 38.37
C ARG A 8 23.36 15.68 39.62
N SER A 9 23.55 14.36 39.54
CA SER A 9 23.94 13.52 40.68
C SER A 9 24.91 12.41 40.25
N LYS A 10 25.36 11.62 41.23
CA LYS A 10 26.17 10.42 41.02
C LYS A 10 25.58 9.22 41.76
N ALA A 11 25.58 8.07 41.11
CA ALA A 11 25.29 6.79 41.76
C ALA A 11 26.48 6.33 42.63
N PRO A 12 26.29 5.35 43.54
CA PRO A 12 27.35 4.86 44.42
C PRO A 12 28.59 4.30 43.70
N ASP A 13 28.43 3.80 42.47
CA ASP A 13 29.53 3.32 41.64
C ASP A 13 30.27 4.45 40.88
N GLY A 14 29.89 5.71 41.13
CA GLY A 14 30.46 6.89 40.53
C GLY A 14 29.82 7.32 39.21
N SER A 15 28.83 6.57 38.70
CA SER A 15 28.13 6.92 37.45
C SER A 15 27.39 8.26 37.59
N GLY A 16 27.75 9.21 36.74
CA GLY A 16 27.09 10.49 36.63
C GLY A 16 25.75 10.38 35.91
N PHE A 17 24.75 11.14 36.36
CA PHE A 17 23.46 11.24 35.67
C PHE A 17 22.77 12.56 35.96
N ILE A 18 21.79 12.89 35.11
CA ILE A 18 20.85 13.99 35.28
C ILE A 18 19.46 13.37 35.43
N ARG A 19 18.67 13.83 36.40
CA ARG A 19 17.28 13.40 36.59
C ARG A 19 16.35 14.59 36.74
N ALA A 20 15.21 14.55 36.08
CA ALA A 20 14.16 15.57 36.23
C ALA A 20 12.77 14.95 36.03
N GLY A 21 11.77 15.60 36.62
CA GLY A 21 10.38 15.18 36.52
C GLY A 21 9.98 14.07 37.48
N SER A 22 8.72 13.66 37.37
CA SER A 22 8.14 12.57 38.13
C SER A 22 7.07 11.91 37.27
N GLY A 23 7.14 10.60 37.08
CA GLY A 23 6.22 9.89 36.18
C GLY A 23 6.78 8.54 35.78
N ARG A 24 6.41 8.06 34.59
CA ARG A 24 6.99 6.83 34.04
C ARG A 24 8.47 7.04 33.73
N PRO A 25 9.37 6.15 34.15
CA PRO A 25 10.80 6.34 33.99
C PRO A 25 11.25 6.15 32.55
N VAL A 26 12.12 7.05 32.09
CA VAL A 26 12.75 7.00 30.77
C VAL A 26 14.26 7.21 30.92
N LEU A 27 15.05 6.20 30.58
CA LEU A 27 16.51 6.28 30.57
C LEU A 27 17.01 6.75 29.20
N LEU A 28 17.81 7.82 29.18
CA LEU A 28 18.42 8.40 27.99
C LEU A 28 19.94 8.13 28.00
N ILE A 29 20.46 7.50 26.95
CA ILE A 29 21.86 7.09 26.82
C ILE A 29 22.47 7.79 25.59
N HIS A 30 23.47 8.65 25.81
CA HIS A 30 24.08 9.46 24.76
C HIS A 30 25.03 8.65 23.84
N GLY A 31 25.45 9.25 22.71
CA GLY A 31 26.45 8.69 21.80
C GLY A 31 27.90 8.93 22.22
N VAL A 32 28.85 8.29 21.54
CA VAL A 32 30.29 8.45 21.81
C VAL A 32 30.74 9.91 21.60
N GLY A 33 31.55 10.43 22.51
CA GLY A 33 32.04 11.81 22.49
C GLY A 33 31.07 12.85 23.04
N MET A 34 29.87 12.44 23.45
CA MET A 34 28.85 13.29 24.08
C MET A 34 28.79 13.02 25.59
N ASN A 35 27.85 13.66 26.29
CA ASN A 35 27.55 13.43 27.71
C ASN A 35 26.03 13.62 27.95
N ALA A 36 25.56 13.46 29.19
CA ALA A 36 24.13 13.56 29.52
C ALA A 36 23.47 14.91 29.14
N GLU A 37 24.23 16.00 28.96
CA GLU A 37 23.68 17.33 28.67
C GLU A 37 23.12 17.46 27.25
N ILE A 38 23.50 16.58 26.32
CA ILE A 38 22.90 16.60 24.99
C ILE A 38 21.39 16.32 25.01
N TRP A 39 20.88 15.76 26.11
CA TRP A 39 19.48 15.44 26.31
C TRP A 39 18.68 16.57 26.97
N GLN A 40 19.31 17.71 27.32
CA GLN A 40 18.59 18.82 27.96
C GLN A 40 17.31 19.25 27.23
N PRO A 41 17.27 19.34 25.88
CA PRO A 41 16.02 19.66 25.18
C PRO A 41 14.93 18.59 25.37
N GLN A 42 15.30 17.31 25.42
CA GLN A 42 14.36 16.20 25.69
C GLN A 42 13.89 16.22 27.14
N ILE A 43 14.81 16.37 28.09
CA ILE A 43 14.50 16.46 29.53
C ILE A 43 13.49 17.59 29.77
N ALA A 44 13.77 18.79 29.26
CA ALA A 44 12.91 19.95 29.45
C ALA A 44 11.48 19.74 28.91
N ALA A 45 11.34 19.02 27.81
CA ALA A 45 10.05 18.76 27.16
C ALA A 45 9.30 17.54 27.71
N MET A 46 9.98 16.62 28.42
CA MET A 46 9.41 15.36 28.90
C MET A 46 9.17 15.32 30.42
N GLN A 47 9.88 16.15 31.21
CA GLN A 47 9.85 16.11 32.69
C GLN A 47 8.47 16.29 33.32
N ASP A 48 7.51 16.93 32.64
CA ASP A 48 6.15 17.12 33.16
C ASP A 48 5.33 15.82 33.16
N ARG A 49 5.75 14.81 32.40
CA ARG A 49 5.01 13.55 32.17
C ARG A 49 5.81 12.30 32.52
N PHE A 50 7.13 12.41 32.49
CA PHE A 50 8.06 11.31 32.64
C PHE A 50 9.07 11.63 33.74
N ASP A 51 9.54 10.59 34.40
CA ASP A 51 10.77 10.65 35.21
C ASP A 51 11.95 10.41 34.26
N VAL A 52 12.63 11.47 33.86
CA VAL A 52 13.65 11.41 32.79
C VAL A 52 15.03 11.31 33.41
N ILE A 53 15.77 10.26 33.08
CA ILE A 53 17.12 9.97 33.58
C ILE A 53 18.08 9.98 32.40
N ALA A 54 19.03 10.92 32.33
CA ALA A 54 20.10 10.92 31.34
C ALA A 54 21.43 10.51 31.99
N ILE A 55 21.99 9.39 31.56
CA ILE A 55 23.24 8.83 32.12
C ILE A 55 24.46 9.36 31.36
N ASP A 56 25.53 9.69 32.07
CA ASP A 56 26.88 9.81 31.51
C ASP A 56 27.46 8.39 31.36
N MET A 57 27.68 7.92 30.13
CA MET A 57 28.31 6.61 29.88
C MET A 57 29.73 6.56 30.45
N LEU A 58 30.24 5.36 30.77
CA LEU A 58 31.64 5.18 31.18
C LEU A 58 32.60 5.94 30.25
N GLY A 59 33.54 6.66 30.85
CA GLY A 59 34.55 7.46 30.15
C GLY A 59 34.02 8.76 29.55
N HIS A 60 32.79 9.16 29.87
CA HIS A 60 32.17 10.40 29.42
C HIS A 60 31.57 11.17 30.59
N GLY A 61 31.43 12.49 30.39
CA GLY A 61 30.86 13.39 31.38
C GLY A 61 31.54 13.24 32.74
N SER A 62 30.75 12.89 33.77
CA SER A 62 31.23 12.75 35.14
C SER A 62 31.41 11.31 35.63
N SER A 63 31.26 10.33 34.73
CA SER A 63 31.36 8.90 35.00
C SER A 63 32.81 8.38 34.95
N PRO A 64 33.13 7.28 35.67
CA PRO A 64 34.45 6.68 35.66
C PRO A 64 34.83 6.10 34.29
N LEU A 65 36.12 5.85 34.06
CA LEU A 65 36.61 5.21 32.84
C LEU A 65 36.07 3.77 32.70
N PRO A 66 35.81 3.32 31.46
CA PRO A 66 35.55 1.91 31.21
C PRO A 66 36.84 1.08 31.35
N PRO A 67 36.74 -0.26 31.44
CA PRO A 67 37.90 -1.15 31.33
C PRO A 67 38.75 -0.86 30.08
N GLU A 68 40.00 -1.29 30.06
CA GLU A 68 40.89 -1.06 28.92
C GLU A 68 40.34 -1.62 27.60
N ASN A 69 39.69 -2.79 27.67
CA ASN A 69 39.04 -3.47 26.54
C ASN A 69 37.54 -3.62 26.82
N PRO A 70 36.75 -2.54 26.64
CA PRO A 70 35.36 -2.56 27.03
C PRO A 70 34.50 -3.38 26.09
N GLN A 71 33.43 -3.94 26.65
CA GLN A 71 32.34 -4.62 25.95
C GLN A 71 31.04 -3.83 26.11
N LEU A 72 30.04 -4.11 25.27
CA LEU A 72 28.71 -3.50 25.41
C LEU A 72 28.07 -3.83 26.77
N SER A 73 28.37 -5.01 27.33
CA SER A 73 27.90 -5.43 28.64
C SER A 73 28.41 -4.52 29.77
N ASP A 74 29.62 -3.96 29.69
CA ASP A 74 30.14 -3.08 30.74
C ASP A 74 29.27 -1.81 30.89
N PHE A 75 28.76 -1.29 29.78
CA PHE A 75 27.88 -0.11 29.74
C PHE A 75 26.43 -0.48 30.09
N ALA A 76 25.96 -1.66 29.67
CA ALA A 76 24.64 -2.15 30.07
C ALA A 76 24.60 -2.40 31.58
N ASP A 77 25.64 -2.99 32.16
CA ASP A 77 25.80 -3.21 33.60
C ASP A 77 25.87 -1.89 34.38
N GLN A 78 26.52 -0.85 33.81
CA GLN A 78 26.48 0.51 34.36
C GLN A 78 25.05 1.04 34.44
N ALA A 79 24.29 0.92 33.36
CA ALA A 79 22.89 1.33 33.32
C ALA A 79 22.03 0.52 34.32
N THR A 80 22.21 -0.79 34.39
CA THR A 80 21.52 -1.67 35.35
C THR A 80 21.78 -1.23 36.80
N ARG A 81 23.04 -0.99 37.18
CA ARG A 81 23.37 -0.51 38.54
C ARG A 81 22.76 0.85 38.85
N LEU A 82 22.68 1.75 37.86
CA LEU A 82 21.98 3.02 38.03
C LEU A 82 20.48 2.80 38.26
N LEU A 83 19.83 1.95 37.46
CA LEU A 83 18.41 1.63 37.62
C LEU A 83 18.12 1.00 38.99
N ASP A 84 18.98 0.11 39.46
CA ASP A 84 18.87 -0.50 40.80
C ASP A 84 19.05 0.54 41.92
N HIS A 85 20.02 1.44 41.78
CA HIS A 85 20.22 2.54 42.72
C HIS A 85 18.98 3.45 42.83
N LEU A 86 18.29 3.67 41.71
CA LEU A 86 17.08 4.49 41.64
C LEU A 86 15.80 3.71 41.98
N GLY A 87 15.88 2.38 42.16
CA GLY A 87 14.74 1.51 42.45
C GLY A 87 13.75 1.38 41.28
N LEU A 88 14.22 1.43 40.03
CA LEU A 88 13.38 1.46 38.84
C LEU A 88 13.31 0.08 38.18
N GLU A 89 12.18 -0.62 38.35
CA GLU A 89 12.00 -1.99 37.85
C GLU A 89 11.37 -2.11 36.46
N ASP A 90 10.76 -1.05 35.95
CA ASP A 90 10.17 -1.00 34.60
C ASP A 90 10.50 0.35 33.99
N VAL A 91 11.27 0.37 32.90
CA VAL A 91 11.81 1.60 32.29
C VAL A 91 11.81 1.55 30.76
N ALA A 92 11.46 2.66 30.14
CA ALA A 92 11.69 2.84 28.71
C ALA A 92 13.11 3.37 28.47
N VAL A 93 13.79 2.87 27.44
CA VAL A 93 15.19 3.22 27.18
C VAL A 93 15.32 3.86 25.80
N VAL A 94 15.95 5.03 25.75
CA VAL A 94 16.29 5.76 24.53
C VAL A 94 17.80 5.86 24.42
N GLY A 95 18.37 5.30 23.36
CA GLY A 95 19.80 5.38 23.09
C GLY A 95 20.09 6.14 21.81
N HIS A 96 21.15 6.96 21.80
CA HIS A 96 21.64 7.63 20.59
C HIS A 96 22.99 7.09 20.16
N SER A 97 23.12 6.71 18.89
CA SER A 97 24.35 6.22 18.28
C SER A 97 24.94 5.03 19.07
N MET A 98 26.12 5.16 19.68
CA MET A 98 26.67 4.15 20.60
C MET A 98 25.70 3.81 21.75
N GLY A 99 25.01 4.80 22.31
CA GLY A 99 24.01 4.58 23.35
C GLY A 99 22.84 3.71 22.89
N ALA A 100 22.53 3.67 21.59
CA ALA A 100 21.52 2.77 21.04
C ALA A 100 21.97 1.31 21.01
N LEU A 101 23.28 1.04 20.86
CA LEU A 101 23.83 -0.31 21.01
C LEU A 101 23.81 -0.74 22.48
N VAL A 102 24.15 0.17 23.39
CA VAL A 102 24.07 -0.08 24.84
C VAL A 102 22.62 -0.35 25.28
N ALA A 103 21.66 0.44 24.78
CA ALA A 103 20.25 0.26 25.06
C ALA A 103 19.73 -1.11 24.57
N GLN A 104 20.18 -1.57 23.40
CA GLN A 104 19.89 -2.93 22.90
C GLN A 104 20.49 -4.00 23.83
N GLU A 105 21.76 -3.88 24.23
CA GLU A 105 22.37 -4.84 25.15
C GLU A 105 21.64 -4.90 26.50
N LEU A 106 21.21 -3.75 27.03
CA LEU A 106 20.39 -3.67 28.24
C LEU A 106 19.05 -4.39 28.06
N ALA A 107 18.37 -4.18 26.93
CA ALA A 107 17.11 -4.84 26.62
C ALA A 107 17.23 -6.36 26.50
N PHE A 108 18.38 -6.88 26.07
CA PHE A 108 18.60 -8.32 26.02
C PHE A 108 19.09 -8.92 27.36
N SER A 109 19.86 -8.17 28.14
CA SER A 109 20.39 -8.64 29.43
C SER A 109 19.36 -8.55 30.55
N ALA A 110 18.42 -7.61 30.47
CA ALA A 110 17.36 -7.39 31.45
C ALA A 110 15.98 -7.18 30.79
N PRO A 111 15.46 -8.13 29.97
CA PRO A 111 14.26 -7.93 29.17
C PRO A 111 13.00 -7.61 29.99
N ALA A 112 12.88 -8.18 31.19
CA ALA A 112 11.74 -7.93 32.07
C ALA A 112 11.71 -6.49 32.64
N ARG A 113 12.82 -5.75 32.56
CA ARG A 113 12.94 -4.38 33.06
C ARG A 113 12.60 -3.33 32.00
N ILE A 114 12.49 -3.72 30.73
CA ILE A 114 12.40 -2.78 29.61
C ILE A 114 10.98 -2.76 29.04
N SER A 115 10.24 -1.68 29.27
CA SER A 115 8.88 -1.49 28.72
C SER A 115 8.89 -1.08 27.24
N ALA A 116 9.92 -0.35 26.80
CA ALA A 116 10.05 0.13 25.43
C ALA A 116 11.52 0.44 25.10
N LEU A 117 11.91 0.21 23.84
CA LEU A 117 13.25 0.52 23.34
C LEU A 117 13.19 1.53 22.18
N ILE A 118 13.95 2.61 22.26
CA ILE A 118 14.07 3.59 21.17
C ILE A 118 15.55 3.76 20.81
N CYS A 119 15.92 3.38 19.59
CA CYS A 119 17.26 3.45 19.04
C CYS A 119 17.38 4.60 18.04
N LEU A 120 18.07 5.68 18.42
CA LEU A 120 18.32 6.85 17.58
C LEU A 120 19.67 6.73 16.86
N ASN A 121 19.69 6.87 15.53
CA ASN A 121 20.91 6.83 14.71
C ASN A 121 21.79 5.59 15.04
N ALA A 122 21.18 4.43 15.25
CA ALA A 122 21.90 3.19 15.52
C ALA A 122 22.59 2.63 14.26
N VAL A 123 23.79 2.08 14.42
CA VAL A 123 24.50 1.38 13.34
C VAL A 123 24.09 -0.09 13.30
N PHE A 124 24.05 -0.67 12.10
CA PHE A 124 23.70 -2.08 11.91
C PHE A 124 24.33 -2.64 10.64
N ARG A 125 25.06 -3.77 10.74
CA ARG A 125 25.67 -4.50 9.61
C ARG A 125 26.23 -3.56 8.53
N ARG A 126 27.18 -2.71 8.91
CA ARG A 126 27.78 -1.71 8.02
C ARG A 126 28.36 -2.40 6.79
N PRO A 127 28.20 -1.81 5.59
CA PRO A 127 28.96 -2.23 4.41
C PRO A 127 30.47 -2.27 4.74
N PRO A 128 31.22 -3.26 4.20
CA PRO A 128 32.64 -3.46 4.54
C PRO A 128 33.49 -2.19 4.43
N GLU A 129 33.27 -1.36 3.41
CA GLU A 129 33.98 -0.09 3.20
C GLU A 129 33.71 0.92 4.32
N LEU A 130 32.44 1.07 4.74
CA LEU A 130 32.07 1.97 5.84
C LEU A 130 32.59 1.43 7.18
N ALA A 131 32.55 0.11 7.39
CA ALA A 131 33.10 -0.51 8.58
C ALA A 131 34.62 -0.28 8.67
N GLN A 132 35.34 -0.44 7.55
CA GLN A 132 36.77 -0.20 7.46
C GLN A 132 37.13 1.27 7.73
N ALA A 133 36.42 2.22 7.11
CA ALA A 133 36.65 3.65 7.33
C ALA A 133 36.40 4.09 8.79
N VAL A 134 35.50 3.44 9.53
CA VAL A 134 35.32 3.70 10.97
C VAL A 134 36.47 3.09 11.78
N ARG A 135 36.92 1.87 11.46
CA ARG A 135 38.06 1.23 12.15
C ARG A 135 39.36 2.00 11.94
N GLU A 136 39.61 2.49 10.74
CA GLU A 136 40.78 3.35 10.44
C GLU A 136 40.74 4.64 11.25
N ARG A 137 39.56 5.29 11.34
CA ARG A 137 39.39 6.45 12.23
C ARG A 137 39.66 6.09 13.68
N ALA A 138 39.16 4.96 14.16
CA ALA A 138 39.40 4.48 15.53
C ALA A 138 40.88 4.22 15.82
N ALA A 139 41.62 3.66 14.85
CA ALA A 139 43.06 3.42 14.94
C ALA A 139 43.87 4.73 14.85
N ALA A 140 43.38 5.69 14.08
CA ALA A 140 43.98 7.01 13.90
C ALA A 140 43.57 8.03 14.98
N LEU A 141 42.78 7.63 15.99
CA LEU A 141 42.47 8.48 17.13
C LEU A 141 43.78 8.84 17.86
N GLY A 142 44.28 10.04 17.56
CA GLY A 142 45.44 10.65 18.20
C GLY A 142 45.09 11.24 19.57
N ARG A 143 45.83 12.28 19.98
CA ARG A 143 45.51 13.00 21.23
C ARG A 143 44.07 13.55 21.18
N PRO A 144 43.28 13.35 22.23
CA PRO A 144 41.90 13.81 22.31
C PRO A 144 41.84 15.34 22.34
N GLY A 145 40.74 15.88 21.80
CA GLY A 145 40.56 17.32 21.64
C GLY A 145 41.33 17.94 20.46
N ASP A 146 41.88 17.13 19.53
CA ASP A 146 42.46 17.66 18.29
C ASP A 146 41.41 18.50 17.52
N PRO A 147 41.62 19.83 17.37
CA PRO A 147 40.66 20.71 16.72
C PRO A 147 40.29 20.28 15.30
N SER A 148 41.21 19.63 14.58
CA SER A 148 40.96 19.14 13.22
C SER A 148 40.01 17.93 13.22
N ALA A 149 40.20 16.99 14.13
CA ALA A 149 39.32 15.82 14.31
C ALA A 149 37.92 16.24 14.79
N VAL A 150 37.84 17.22 15.70
CA VAL A 150 36.57 17.80 16.15
C VAL A 150 35.86 18.50 14.98
N ALA A 151 36.55 19.36 14.23
CA ALA A 151 35.98 20.04 13.07
C ALA A 151 35.46 19.05 12.00
N ALA A 152 36.21 17.99 11.70
CA ALA A 152 35.79 16.95 10.76
C ALA A 152 34.55 16.18 11.25
N THR A 153 34.42 15.98 12.57
CA THR A 153 33.24 15.35 13.17
C THR A 153 32.03 16.25 13.12
N ILE A 154 32.17 17.53 13.46
CA ILE A 154 31.10 18.53 13.32
C ILE A 154 30.63 18.65 11.87
N ALA A 155 31.56 18.71 10.91
CA ALA A 155 31.24 18.76 9.49
C ALA A 155 30.41 17.54 9.04
N ARG A 156 30.72 16.35 9.56
CA ARG A 156 29.97 15.12 9.24
C ARG A 156 28.58 15.11 9.88
N TRP A 157 28.44 15.64 11.10
CA TRP A 157 27.19 15.62 11.85
C TRP A 157 26.20 16.71 11.46
N PHE A 158 26.69 17.89 11.04
CA PHE A 158 25.85 19.06 10.77
C PHE A 158 25.97 19.60 9.33
N GLY A 159 27.01 19.20 8.59
CA GLY A 159 27.34 19.76 7.27
C GLY A 159 28.53 20.73 7.31
N ASN A 160 29.07 21.04 6.13
CA ASN A 160 30.15 22.01 5.97
C ASN A 160 29.87 22.93 4.76
N PRO A 161 29.59 24.24 4.97
CA PRO A 161 29.51 24.91 6.28
C PRO A 161 28.32 24.41 7.11
N VAL A 162 28.40 24.60 8.43
CA VAL A 162 27.26 24.36 9.33
C VAL A 162 26.15 25.36 8.98
N PRO A 163 24.91 24.92 8.73
CA PRO A 163 23.80 25.83 8.49
C PRO A 163 23.61 26.82 9.67
N PRO A 164 23.33 28.11 9.43
CA PRO A 164 23.18 29.09 10.51
C PRO A 164 22.16 28.68 11.59
N ALA A 165 21.06 28.04 11.18
CA ALA A 165 20.02 27.54 12.08
C ALA A 165 20.50 26.42 13.05
N LEU A 166 21.63 25.78 12.75
CA LEU A 166 22.20 24.69 13.54
C LEU A 166 23.46 25.12 14.32
N SER A 167 23.79 26.42 14.34
CA SER A 167 25.03 26.92 14.95
C SER A 167 25.13 26.57 16.44
N ASP A 168 24.05 26.76 17.21
CA ASP A 168 24.06 26.49 18.65
C ASP A 168 24.14 25.00 18.96
N ALA A 169 23.45 24.17 18.17
CA ALA A 169 23.52 22.72 18.27
C ALA A 169 24.94 22.21 17.96
N ALA A 170 25.56 22.74 16.91
CA ALA A 170 26.94 22.40 16.55
C ALA A 170 27.95 22.90 17.61
N ALA A 171 27.74 24.07 18.21
CA ALA A 171 28.56 24.58 19.31
C ALA A 171 28.46 23.70 20.55
N THR A 172 27.25 23.25 20.89
CA THR A 172 27.01 22.31 22.00
C THR A 172 27.75 20.98 21.78
N ALA A 173 27.59 20.38 20.61
CA ALA A 173 28.31 19.15 20.26
C ALA A 173 29.83 19.32 20.27
N ARG A 174 30.32 20.48 19.79
CA ARG A 174 31.75 20.81 19.80
C ARG A 174 32.29 20.89 21.21
N SER A 175 31.62 21.61 22.10
CA SER A 175 32.03 21.74 23.49
C SER A 175 32.08 20.38 24.20
N ALA A 176 31.11 19.51 23.95
CA ALA A 176 31.12 18.14 24.49
C ALA A 176 32.32 17.32 23.98
N LEU A 177 32.64 17.39 22.68
CA LEU A 177 33.79 16.70 22.08
C LEU A 177 35.14 17.23 22.58
N GLU A 178 35.24 18.54 22.84
CA GLU A 178 36.47 19.17 23.34
C GLU A 178 36.70 18.87 24.83
N GLY A 179 35.62 18.66 25.59
CA GLY A 179 35.66 18.36 27.03
C GLY A 179 35.65 16.87 27.40
N VAL A 180 35.59 15.96 26.42
CA VAL A 180 35.52 14.51 26.70
C VAL A 180 36.84 13.97 27.25
N ASP A 181 36.77 13.01 28.18
CA ASP A 181 37.96 12.29 28.64
C ASP A 181 38.62 11.53 27.48
N ALA A 182 39.93 11.66 27.46
CA ALA A 182 40.82 11.13 26.46
C ALA A 182 40.71 9.63 26.22
N ASP A 183 40.92 8.90 27.30
CA ASP A 183 41.02 7.46 27.31
C ASP A 183 39.62 6.85 27.23
N GLY A 184 38.65 7.49 27.90
CA GLY A 184 37.24 7.15 27.82
C GLY A 184 36.68 7.20 26.40
N TYR A 185 36.96 8.31 25.68
CA TYR A 185 36.57 8.45 24.28
C TYR A 185 37.22 7.40 23.40
N ALA A 186 38.54 7.19 23.53
CA ALA A 186 39.28 6.25 22.68
C ALA A 186 38.82 4.79 22.88
N ARG A 187 38.64 4.35 24.13
CA ARG A 187 38.19 2.99 24.47
C ARG A 187 36.78 2.73 23.92
N THR A 188 35.86 3.67 24.16
CA THR A 188 34.46 3.56 23.72
C THR A 188 34.33 3.63 22.19
N TYR A 189 35.11 4.49 21.52
CA TYR A 189 35.07 4.60 20.06
C TYR A 189 35.60 3.34 19.36
N ARG A 190 36.63 2.68 19.90
CA ARG A 190 37.11 1.39 19.37
C ARG A 190 36.07 0.29 19.48
N LEU A 191 35.36 0.22 20.60
CA LEU A 191 34.21 -0.68 20.75
C LEU A 191 33.13 -0.37 19.70
N PHE A 192 32.68 0.89 19.62
CA PHE A 192 31.71 1.32 18.62
C PHE A 192 32.13 0.95 17.18
N ALA A 193 33.42 1.10 16.86
CA ALA A 193 33.96 0.82 15.54
C ALA A 193 33.80 -0.64 15.10
N SER A 194 33.61 -1.58 16.04
CA SER A 194 33.48 -3.02 15.79
C SER A 194 32.12 -3.63 16.17
N ALA A 195 31.23 -2.87 16.81
CA ALA A 195 30.01 -3.39 17.44
C ALA A 195 28.74 -3.38 16.54
N ASP A 196 28.83 -3.09 15.25
CA ASP A 196 27.65 -2.96 14.37
C ASP A 196 26.96 -4.28 14.01
N THR A 197 27.59 -5.41 14.34
CA THR A 197 27.00 -6.74 14.21
C THR A 197 26.67 -7.38 15.55
N ALA A 198 26.97 -6.72 16.67
CA ALA A 198 26.94 -7.31 18.01
C ALA A 198 25.57 -7.90 18.39
N HIS A 199 24.49 -7.28 17.94
CA HIS A 199 23.11 -7.69 18.25
C HIS A 199 22.39 -8.36 17.09
N ALA A 200 23.06 -8.54 15.95
CA ALA A 200 22.36 -8.81 14.69
C ALA A 200 21.57 -10.12 14.67
N ASP A 201 22.03 -11.11 15.44
CA ASP A 201 21.40 -12.43 15.50
C ASP A 201 20.44 -12.55 16.70
N ARG A 202 20.37 -11.54 17.57
CA ARG A 202 19.52 -11.51 18.78
C ARG A 202 18.29 -10.62 18.63
N LEU A 203 18.22 -9.77 17.59
CA LEU A 203 17.08 -8.86 17.38
C LEU A 203 15.72 -9.56 17.28
N ALA A 204 15.69 -10.80 16.76
CA ALA A 204 14.48 -11.61 16.72
C ALA A 204 13.95 -12.02 18.11
N ASP A 205 14.82 -12.00 19.13
CA ASP A 205 14.48 -12.34 20.52
C ASP A 205 14.09 -11.12 21.34
N LEU A 206 14.01 -9.92 20.72
CA LEU A 206 13.68 -8.69 21.43
C LEU A 206 12.21 -8.69 21.86
N GLY A 207 11.97 -8.78 23.18
CA GLY A 207 10.62 -8.84 23.75
C GLY A 207 9.90 -7.49 23.86
N ALA A 208 10.64 -6.39 23.98
CA ALA A 208 10.07 -5.06 24.14
C ALA A 208 9.67 -4.45 22.78
N PRO A 209 8.59 -3.65 22.69
CA PRO A 209 8.31 -2.78 21.55
C PRO A 209 9.51 -1.88 21.24
N ALA A 210 9.92 -1.83 19.96
CA ALA A 210 11.14 -1.14 19.57
C ALA A 210 10.94 -0.13 18.42
N LEU A 211 11.45 1.09 18.59
CA LEU A 211 11.53 2.11 17.55
C LEU A 211 12.98 2.33 17.12
N PHE A 212 13.28 2.11 15.85
CA PHE A 212 14.55 2.45 15.21
C PHE A 212 14.37 3.73 14.39
N MET A 213 14.91 4.85 14.89
CA MET A 213 14.73 6.17 14.29
C MET A 213 16.06 6.74 13.79
N THR A 214 16.09 7.26 12.57
CA THR A 214 17.28 7.92 12.01
C THR A 214 16.91 9.07 11.07
N GLY A 215 17.90 9.87 10.68
CA GLY A 215 17.74 10.91 9.67
C GLY A 215 17.95 10.42 8.24
N SER A 216 17.23 11.00 7.28
CA SER A 216 17.38 10.65 5.85
C SER A 216 18.76 10.98 5.28
N GLU A 217 19.49 11.91 5.90
CA GLU A 217 20.82 12.34 5.50
C GLU A 217 21.95 11.83 6.41
N ASP A 218 21.65 10.92 7.35
CA ASP A 218 22.68 10.29 8.15
C ASP A 218 23.45 9.24 7.33
N ARG A 219 24.74 9.53 7.10
CA ARG A 219 25.65 8.67 6.33
C ARG A 219 26.27 7.55 7.17
N ASN A 220 26.30 7.69 8.50
CA ASN A 220 26.86 6.68 9.39
C ASN A 220 25.82 5.64 9.80
N SER A 221 24.59 6.10 10.05
CA SER A 221 23.48 5.28 10.56
C SER A 221 22.29 5.39 9.61
N THR A 222 22.41 4.73 8.46
CA THR A 222 21.53 4.99 7.31
C THR A 222 20.08 4.54 7.55
N PRO A 223 19.10 5.08 6.82
CA PRO A 223 17.72 4.60 6.84
C PRO A 223 17.58 3.09 6.61
N ALA A 224 18.44 2.51 5.77
CA ALA A 224 18.46 1.07 5.50
C ALA A 224 18.84 0.25 6.74
N MET A 225 19.77 0.75 7.57
CA MET A 225 20.15 0.09 8.83
C MET A 225 18.97 0.07 9.81
N SER A 226 18.30 1.21 10.00
CA SER A 226 17.13 1.30 10.89
C SER A 226 15.97 0.43 10.40
N ALA A 227 15.72 0.42 9.08
CA ALA A 227 14.70 -0.45 8.48
C ALA A 227 15.04 -1.94 8.64
N ALA A 228 16.32 -2.32 8.51
CA ALA A 228 16.74 -3.70 8.70
C ALA A 228 16.56 -4.18 10.14
N MET A 229 16.94 -3.37 11.13
CA MET A 229 16.72 -3.70 12.55
C MET A 229 15.22 -3.84 12.86
N ALA A 230 14.39 -2.89 12.39
CA ALA A 230 12.95 -2.94 12.60
C ALA A 230 12.29 -4.19 12.01
N ARG A 231 12.77 -4.70 10.86
CA ARG A 231 12.26 -5.94 10.26
C ARG A 231 12.61 -7.20 11.05
N LEU A 232 13.73 -7.18 11.78
CA LEU A 232 14.19 -8.33 12.56
C LEU A 232 13.55 -8.39 13.94
N ALA A 233 13.21 -7.24 14.53
CA ALA A 233 12.54 -7.18 15.83
C ALA A 233 11.04 -7.50 15.72
N PRO A 234 10.48 -8.39 16.56
CA PRO A 234 9.07 -8.80 16.48
C PRO A 234 8.06 -7.65 16.54
N ALA A 235 8.31 -6.65 17.38
CA ALA A 235 7.53 -5.43 17.51
C ALA A 235 8.34 -4.19 17.10
N GLY A 236 9.14 -4.33 16.03
CA GLY A 236 10.04 -3.30 15.51
C GLY A 236 9.36 -2.32 14.55
N ARG A 237 9.62 -1.02 14.76
CA ARG A 237 9.19 0.07 13.87
C ARG A 237 10.38 0.87 13.39
N CYS A 238 10.32 1.34 12.14
CA CYS A 238 11.32 2.22 11.57
C CYS A 238 10.71 3.59 11.32
N LEU A 239 11.40 4.66 11.75
CA LEU A 239 11.03 6.04 11.45
C LEU A 239 12.22 6.79 10.87
N VAL A 240 12.03 7.40 9.69
CA VAL A 240 13.06 8.19 9.02
C VAL A 240 12.66 9.65 9.02
N LEU A 241 13.44 10.50 9.67
CA LEU A 241 13.21 11.93 9.72
C LEU A 241 13.85 12.61 8.51
N ASN A 242 13.02 13.12 7.61
CA ASN A 242 13.48 13.81 6.41
C ASN A 242 14.35 15.04 6.75
N GLY A 243 15.47 15.18 6.04
CA GLY A 243 16.46 16.26 6.18
C GLY A 243 17.40 16.16 7.38
N GLU A 244 17.16 15.22 8.30
CA GLU A 244 17.98 15.10 9.51
C GLU A 244 19.29 14.35 9.25
N LYS A 245 20.33 14.74 9.99
CA LYS A 245 21.65 14.09 10.03
C LYS A 245 21.84 13.34 11.35
N HIS A 246 23.10 13.15 11.77
CA HIS A 246 23.43 12.28 12.90
C HIS A 246 23.01 12.84 14.27
N MET A 247 23.11 14.15 14.49
CA MET A 247 22.84 14.80 15.78
C MET A 247 21.40 15.33 15.88
N MET A 248 20.42 14.54 15.40
CA MET A 248 19.02 14.96 15.34
C MET A 248 18.42 15.33 16.70
N THR A 249 18.96 14.78 17.81
CA THR A 249 18.54 15.08 19.18
C THR A 249 18.69 16.55 19.57
N ILE A 250 19.72 17.22 19.06
CA ILE A 250 20.01 18.64 19.33
C ILE A 250 19.85 19.53 18.09
N ALA A 251 19.90 18.96 16.88
CA ALA A 251 19.64 19.69 15.64
C ALA A 251 18.15 19.99 15.45
N SER A 252 17.28 19.04 15.82
CA SER A 252 15.83 19.14 15.67
C SER A 252 15.10 18.59 16.91
N PRO A 253 15.36 19.15 18.10
CA PRO A 253 14.96 18.56 19.38
C PRO A 253 13.45 18.37 19.50
N GLN A 254 12.63 19.34 19.10
CA GLN A 254 11.17 19.24 19.21
C GLN A 254 10.62 18.08 18.36
N LYS A 255 11.13 17.93 17.13
CA LYS A 255 10.72 16.86 16.21
C LYS A 255 11.09 15.50 16.77
N VAL A 256 12.30 15.34 17.30
CA VAL A 256 12.76 14.06 17.89
C VAL A 256 11.99 13.75 19.17
N THR A 257 11.85 14.71 20.08
CA THR A 257 11.17 14.50 21.36
C THR A 257 9.70 14.14 21.16
N GLN A 258 9.01 14.78 20.21
CA GLN A 258 7.62 14.43 19.90
C GLN A 258 7.50 12.95 19.49
N ARG A 259 8.39 12.45 18.63
CA ARG A 259 8.36 11.05 18.18
C ARG A 259 8.70 10.05 19.27
N ILE A 260 9.59 10.43 20.19
CA ILE A 260 9.86 9.65 21.41
C ILE A 260 8.58 9.55 22.24
N MET A 261 7.94 10.68 22.56
CA MET A 261 6.73 10.69 23.38
C MET A 261 5.56 9.94 22.74
N ASP A 262 5.33 10.15 21.44
CA ASP A 262 4.29 9.43 20.67
C ASP A 262 4.47 7.90 20.83
N PHE A 263 5.69 7.42 20.62
CA PHE A 263 6.00 5.99 20.73
C PHE A 263 5.84 5.46 22.17
N LEU A 264 6.26 6.23 23.18
CA LEU A 264 6.11 5.84 24.58
C LEU A 264 4.63 5.76 25.00
N ASP A 265 3.79 6.67 24.49
CA ASP A 265 2.35 6.66 24.73
C ASP A 265 1.65 5.49 24.04
N GLU A 266 2.09 5.13 22.84
CA GLU A 266 1.63 3.93 22.13
C GLU A 266 2.05 2.63 22.84
N ALA A 267 3.33 2.48 23.21
CA ALA A 267 3.88 1.28 23.83
C ALA A 267 3.27 0.97 25.21
N SER A 268 2.80 2.01 25.91
CA SER A 268 2.18 1.90 27.23
C SER A 268 0.66 1.65 27.18
N GLY A 269 0.07 1.53 25.99
CA GLY A 269 -1.38 1.40 25.82
C GLY A 269 -2.17 2.67 26.17
N ALA A 270 -1.48 3.81 26.41
CA ALA A 270 -2.12 5.11 26.63
C ALA A 270 -2.72 5.69 25.32
N SER A 271 -2.30 5.14 24.17
CA SER A 271 -2.93 5.32 22.87
C SER A 271 -3.60 4.02 22.41
N ALA A 272 -4.80 3.75 22.92
CA ALA A 272 -5.77 2.97 22.16
C ALA A 272 -6.27 3.85 21.00
N GLY A 273 -5.45 4.03 19.97
CA GLY A 273 -5.85 4.73 18.75
C GLY A 273 -4.70 5.30 17.91
N ALA A 274 -4.34 4.57 16.86
CA ALA A 274 -3.61 4.99 15.64
C ALA A 274 -2.09 4.75 15.61
N GLU A 275 -1.68 3.79 14.76
CA GLU A 275 -0.31 3.63 14.25
C GLU A 275 0.03 4.71 13.20
N ALA A 276 1.30 5.09 13.07
CA ALA A 276 1.85 5.59 11.80
C ALA A 276 3.34 5.28 11.59
N GLY A 277 3.64 4.58 10.48
CA GLY A 277 4.92 4.61 9.75
C GLY A 277 5.02 5.87 8.86
N PRO A 278 5.82 5.90 7.77
CA PRO A 278 5.99 7.11 6.94
C PRO A 278 4.61 7.63 6.58
N ALA A 279 4.32 8.91 6.86
CA ALA A 279 2.95 9.46 6.82
C ALA A 279 2.26 9.01 5.53
N PHE A 280 1.44 7.97 5.69
CA PHE A 280 0.79 7.30 4.60
C PHE A 280 -0.27 8.27 4.13
N ASP A 281 -0.05 8.90 2.98
CA ASP A 281 -1.04 9.78 2.39
C ASP A 281 -2.23 8.91 1.98
N ALA A 282 -3.18 8.76 2.91
CA ALA A 282 -4.37 7.96 2.72
C ALA A 282 -5.20 8.45 1.52
N MET A 283 -5.08 9.72 1.14
CA MET A 283 -5.76 10.27 -0.02
C MET A 283 -5.05 9.87 -1.31
N GLU A 284 -3.73 9.93 -1.36
CA GLU A 284 -2.94 9.43 -2.49
C GLU A 284 -3.10 7.92 -2.65
N PHE A 285 -3.04 7.15 -1.56
CA PHE A 285 -3.31 5.72 -1.56
C PHE A 285 -4.72 5.41 -2.08
N ARG A 286 -5.74 6.13 -1.60
CA ARG A 286 -7.12 5.96 -2.09
C ARG A 286 -7.25 6.30 -3.58
N ARG A 287 -6.55 7.31 -4.08
CA ARG A 287 -6.50 7.65 -5.51
C ARG A 287 -5.80 6.57 -6.33
N ALA A 288 -4.71 6.00 -5.80
CA ALA A 288 -3.99 4.90 -6.43
C ALA A 288 -4.88 3.66 -6.56
N LEU A 289 -5.56 3.26 -5.49
CA LEU A 289 -6.54 2.16 -5.49
C LEU A 289 -7.68 2.41 -6.49
N GLY A 290 -8.18 3.65 -6.56
CA GLY A 290 -9.23 4.04 -7.50
C GLY A 290 -8.84 3.98 -8.97
N SER A 291 -7.57 3.72 -9.32
CA SER A 291 -7.15 3.53 -10.72
C SER A 291 -7.50 2.15 -11.27
N PHE A 292 -7.81 1.18 -10.41
CA PHE A 292 -8.32 -0.12 -10.83
C PHE A 292 -9.81 0.00 -11.16
N LEU A 293 -10.18 -0.31 -12.41
CA LEU A 293 -11.58 -0.32 -12.85
C LEU A 293 -12.28 -1.53 -12.22
N THR A 294 -13.42 -1.28 -11.59
CA THR A 294 -14.24 -2.32 -10.93
C THR A 294 -15.67 -2.26 -11.44
N GLY A 295 -16.38 -3.38 -11.39
CA GLY A 295 -17.84 -3.35 -11.37
C GLY A 295 -18.37 -2.77 -10.05
N VAL A 296 -19.65 -2.41 -10.01
CA VAL A 296 -20.35 -1.98 -8.79
C VAL A 296 -21.27 -3.09 -8.32
N THR A 297 -21.25 -3.37 -7.02
CA THR A 297 -22.12 -4.38 -6.40
C THR A 297 -22.92 -3.78 -5.26
N ILE A 298 -24.08 -4.36 -4.96
CA ILE A 298 -24.75 -4.22 -3.67
C ILE A 298 -24.65 -5.56 -2.94
N VAL A 299 -24.05 -5.52 -1.77
CA VAL A 299 -23.94 -6.67 -0.88
C VAL A 299 -25.11 -6.63 0.08
N THR A 300 -25.80 -7.75 0.25
CA THR A 300 -27.02 -7.86 1.06
C THR A 300 -26.94 -9.02 2.05
N THR A 301 -27.62 -8.87 3.18
CA THR A 301 -27.81 -9.92 4.19
C THR A 301 -29.14 -9.67 4.90
N VAL A 302 -29.56 -10.59 5.77
CA VAL A 302 -30.53 -10.32 6.83
C VAL A 302 -29.82 -10.14 8.17
N ASP A 303 -30.36 -9.34 9.07
CA ASP A 303 -29.89 -9.24 10.46
C ASP A 303 -30.60 -10.23 11.39
N GLU A 304 -30.30 -10.17 12.69
CA GLU A 304 -30.87 -11.08 13.70
C GLU A 304 -32.40 -10.95 13.85
N ALA A 305 -32.98 -9.80 13.50
CA ALA A 305 -34.42 -9.59 13.50
C ALA A 305 -35.07 -10.09 12.20
N GLY A 306 -34.28 -10.47 11.20
CA GLY A 306 -34.73 -10.84 9.86
C GLY A 306 -34.88 -9.65 8.92
N ASP A 307 -34.47 -8.45 9.33
CA ASP A 307 -34.58 -7.26 8.49
C ASP A 307 -33.47 -7.24 7.43
N PRO A 308 -33.77 -6.86 6.18
CA PRO A 308 -32.78 -6.82 5.11
C PRO A 308 -31.79 -5.68 5.34
N ARG A 309 -30.50 -5.99 5.22
CA ARG A 309 -29.38 -5.04 5.32
C ARG A 309 -28.56 -5.09 4.05
N GLY A 310 -28.05 -3.94 3.62
CA GLY A 310 -27.21 -3.89 2.43
C GLY A 310 -26.38 -2.63 2.29
N PHE A 311 -25.31 -2.75 1.52
CA PHE A 311 -24.41 -1.65 1.20
C PHE A 311 -23.81 -1.81 -0.20
N THR A 312 -23.48 -0.68 -0.81
CA THR A 312 -22.76 -0.67 -2.08
C THR A 312 -21.28 -0.94 -1.83
N ALA A 313 -20.71 -1.84 -2.63
CA ALA A 313 -19.29 -2.18 -2.61
C ALA A 313 -18.74 -2.31 -4.03
N ASN A 314 -17.50 -1.92 -4.23
CA ASN A 314 -16.75 -2.19 -5.45
C ASN A 314 -15.46 -3.00 -5.17
N SER A 315 -15.28 -3.46 -3.94
CA SER A 315 -14.19 -4.31 -3.43
C SER A 315 -14.49 -5.81 -3.57
N PHE A 316 -15.25 -6.19 -4.60
CA PHE A 316 -15.61 -7.57 -4.89
C PHE A 316 -14.51 -8.28 -5.69
N THR A 317 -14.30 -9.57 -5.43
CA THR A 317 -13.35 -10.41 -6.19
C THR A 317 -13.78 -11.88 -6.17
N SER A 318 -13.64 -12.58 -7.29
CA SER A 318 -13.73 -14.05 -7.35
C SER A 318 -12.47 -14.68 -6.78
N VAL A 319 -12.61 -15.66 -5.89
CA VAL A 319 -11.48 -16.26 -5.15
C VAL A 319 -11.10 -17.63 -5.70
N SER A 320 -12.08 -18.51 -5.85
CA SER A 320 -11.85 -19.91 -6.22
C SER A 320 -13.03 -20.45 -7.01
N LEU A 321 -12.76 -21.38 -7.92
CA LEU A 321 -13.79 -22.15 -8.63
C LEU A 321 -14.15 -23.45 -7.90
N ASP A 322 -13.18 -24.11 -7.27
CA ASP A 322 -13.40 -25.32 -6.47
C ASP A 322 -12.63 -25.28 -5.13
N PRO A 323 -13.30 -25.09 -3.98
CA PRO A 323 -14.73 -24.76 -3.88
C PRO A 323 -15.06 -23.37 -4.46
N PRO A 324 -16.32 -23.10 -4.84
CA PRO A 324 -16.71 -21.81 -5.42
C PRO A 324 -16.75 -20.73 -4.33
N LEU A 325 -15.73 -19.86 -4.32
CA LEU A 325 -15.54 -18.82 -3.31
C LEU A 325 -15.49 -17.43 -3.95
N VAL A 326 -16.13 -16.47 -3.27
CA VAL A 326 -16.06 -15.04 -3.58
C VAL A 326 -15.70 -14.25 -2.33
N LEU A 327 -15.16 -13.05 -2.50
CA LEU A 327 -14.94 -12.12 -1.38
C LEU A 327 -15.51 -10.73 -1.63
N VAL A 328 -15.80 -10.03 -0.53
CA VAL A 328 -16.07 -8.60 -0.53
C VAL A 328 -15.63 -7.97 0.79
N CYS A 329 -15.21 -6.69 0.75
CA CYS A 329 -14.80 -5.97 1.95
C CYS A 329 -15.87 -5.00 2.43
N ILE A 330 -16.19 -5.04 3.72
CA ILE A 330 -17.07 -4.08 4.40
C ILE A 330 -16.27 -3.22 5.39
N ALA A 331 -16.47 -1.91 5.38
CA ALA A 331 -15.83 -1.03 6.36
C ALA A 331 -16.39 -1.29 7.77
N LYS A 332 -15.53 -1.37 8.79
CA LYS A 332 -15.94 -1.56 10.20
C LYS A 332 -16.85 -0.43 10.71
N LYS A 333 -16.78 0.75 10.09
CA LYS A 333 -17.61 1.93 10.40
C LYS A 333 -18.95 1.94 9.66
N ALA A 334 -19.22 0.98 8.77
CA ALA A 334 -20.47 0.92 8.04
C ALA A 334 -21.62 0.57 9.00
N LEU A 335 -22.77 1.24 8.83
CA LEU A 335 -23.94 1.06 9.69
C LEU A 335 -24.44 -0.40 9.74
N GLY A 336 -24.19 -1.17 8.67
CA GLY A 336 -24.55 -2.59 8.56
C GLY A 336 -23.48 -3.58 9.02
N HIS A 337 -22.29 -3.13 9.45
CA HIS A 337 -21.15 -4.03 9.74
C HIS A 337 -21.49 -5.14 10.74
N GLN A 338 -22.20 -4.80 11.82
CA GLN A 338 -22.60 -5.79 12.83
C GLN A 338 -23.47 -6.90 12.22
N ALA A 339 -24.45 -6.55 11.38
CA ALA A 339 -25.32 -7.54 10.73
C ALA A 339 -24.55 -8.50 9.81
N PHE A 340 -23.58 -7.98 9.03
CA PHE A 340 -22.74 -8.84 8.19
C PHE A 340 -21.76 -9.70 9.00
N SER A 341 -21.33 -9.24 10.16
CA SER A 341 -20.38 -9.96 11.02
C SER A 341 -21.03 -11.11 11.79
N THR A 342 -22.34 -11.04 12.05
CA THR A 342 -23.09 -12.08 12.77
C THR A 342 -23.99 -12.92 11.87
N SER A 343 -24.18 -12.53 10.60
CA SER A 343 -24.99 -13.28 9.63
C SER A 343 -24.38 -14.63 9.25
N ARG A 344 -25.25 -15.56 8.85
CA ARG A 344 -24.89 -16.88 8.31
C ARG A 344 -24.47 -16.83 6.84
N GLY A 345 -24.68 -15.71 6.14
CA GLY A 345 -24.40 -15.59 4.72
C GLY A 345 -24.58 -14.16 4.20
N PHE A 346 -24.35 -13.98 2.91
CA PHE A 346 -24.62 -12.73 2.21
C PHE A 346 -24.85 -13.01 0.72
N ALA A 347 -25.46 -12.08 0.01
CA ALA A 347 -25.53 -12.11 -1.44
C ALA A 347 -24.75 -10.95 -2.07
N ILE A 348 -24.14 -11.22 -3.22
CA ILE A 348 -23.49 -10.21 -4.08
C ILE A 348 -24.40 -9.94 -5.27
N ASN A 349 -24.85 -8.69 -5.43
CA ASN A 349 -25.67 -8.26 -6.55
C ASN A 349 -24.85 -7.32 -7.45
N VAL A 350 -24.34 -7.83 -8.57
CA VAL A 350 -23.56 -7.05 -9.55
C VAL A 350 -24.50 -6.17 -10.34
N LEU A 351 -24.32 -4.85 -10.28
CA LEU A 351 -25.30 -3.90 -10.78
C LEU A 351 -25.19 -3.66 -12.29
N SER A 352 -26.34 -3.44 -12.92
CA SER A 352 -26.44 -2.95 -14.30
C SER A 352 -26.33 -1.42 -14.37
N GLU A 353 -26.07 -0.88 -15.56
CA GLU A 353 -26.02 0.58 -15.79
C GLU A 353 -27.28 1.31 -15.32
N ALA A 354 -28.46 0.68 -15.45
CA ALA A 354 -29.75 1.21 -15.02
C ALA A 354 -29.84 1.38 -13.49
N GLN A 355 -29.01 0.66 -12.72
CA GLN A 355 -29.05 0.62 -11.26
C GLN A 355 -28.09 1.63 -10.60
N LYS A 356 -27.62 2.65 -11.32
CA LYS A 356 -26.81 3.75 -10.76
C LYS A 356 -27.48 4.44 -9.56
N ALA A 357 -28.80 4.63 -9.62
CA ALA A 357 -29.57 5.22 -8.51
C ALA A 357 -29.55 4.32 -7.26
N ALA A 358 -29.73 3.01 -7.44
CA ALA A 358 -29.67 2.03 -6.35
C ALA A 358 -28.28 2.01 -5.70
N SER A 359 -27.20 2.04 -6.50
CA SER A 359 -25.82 2.17 -5.99
C SER A 359 -25.66 3.39 -5.07
N GLY A 360 -26.16 4.55 -5.49
CA GLY A 360 -26.12 5.77 -4.68
C GLY A 360 -26.91 5.64 -3.37
N MET A 361 -28.09 5.01 -3.41
CA MET A 361 -28.92 4.82 -2.22
C MET A 361 -28.29 3.85 -1.21
N PHE A 362 -27.76 2.73 -1.68
CA PHE A 362 -27.13 1.73 -0.82
C PHE A 362 -25.77 2.19 -0.26
N ALA A 363 -25.11 3.16 -0.91
CA ALA A 363 -23.94 3.86 -0.37
C ALA A 363 -24.29 4.95 0.67
N SER A 364 -25.54 5.40 0.71
CA SER A 364 -26.00 6.46 1.60
C SER A 364 -26.29 5.96 3.03
N LYS A 365 -26.65 6.90 3.91
CA LYS A 365 -27.08 6.64 5.31
C LYS A 365 -28.61 6.57 5.47
N VAL A 366 -29.37 6.48 4.39
CA VAL A 366 -30.84 6.32 4.46
C VAL A 366 -31.18 5.02 5.20
N ALA A 367 -32.19 5.08 6.08
CA ALA A 367 -32.56 3.97 6.96
C ALA A 367 -33.22 2.82 6.19
N ASP A 368 -34.23 3.11 5.36
CA ASP A 368 -34.92 2.12 4.54
C ASP A 368 -34.43 2.18 3.09
N LYS A 369 -33.38 1.40 2.80
CA LYS A 369 -32.76 1.30 1.48
C LYS A 369 -33.53 0.36 0.56
N PHE A 370 -34.14 -0.69 1.13
CA PHE A 370 -34.78 -1.76 0.37
C PHE A 370 -36.13 -1.34 -0.22
N ALA A 371 -36.77 -0.29 0.31
CA ALA A 371 -37.93 0.31 -0.33
C ALA A 371 -37.68 0.87 -1.75
N SER A 372 -36.40 1.05 -2.14
CA SER A 372 -36.04 1.62 -3.45
C SER A 372 -35.75 0.61 -4.55
N VAL A 373 -35.74 -0.68 -4.22
CA VAL A 373 -35.39 -1.76 -5.14
C VAL A 373 -36.36 -2.91 -5.00
N ALA A 374 -36.68 -3.57 -6.12
CA ALA A 374 -37.34 -4.87 -6.08
C ALA A 374 -36.31 -5.94 -5.71
N TRP A 375 -36.67 -6.82 -4.78
CA TRP A 375 -35.80 -7.90 -4.33
C TRP A 375 -36.62 -9.10 -3.87
N GLN A 376 -35.99 -10.27 -3.88
CA GLN A 376 -36.55 -11.53 -3.42
C GLN A 376 -35.57 -12.27 -2.51
N SER A 377 -36.04 -13.20 -1.69
CA SER A 377 -35.15 -14.01 -0.85
C SER A 377 -34.51 -15.13 -1.68
N GLY A 378 -33.20 -15.28 -1.57
CA GLY A 378 -32.42 -16.35 -2.20
C GLY A 378 -32.56 -17.70 -1.47
N LYS A 379 -31.89 -18.73 -1.98
CA LYS A 379 -31.89 -20.08 -1.39
C LYS A 379 -31.31 -20.11 0.02
N THR A 380 -30.37 -19.22 0.34
CA THR A 380 -29.79 -19.12 1.68
C THR A 380 -30.51 -18.10 2.56
N GLY A 381 -31.55 -17.43 2.05
CA GLY A 381 -32.33 -16.41 2.75
C GLY A 381 -31.91 -14.97 2.47
N ASN A 382 -30.75 -14.75 1.83
CA ASN A 382 -30.24 -13.41 1.55
C ASN A 382 -31.07 -12.65 0.48
N PRO A 383 -31.21 -11.32 0.57
CA PRO A 383 -31.92 -10.53 -0.45
C PRO A 383 -31.18 -10.51 -1.81
N LEU A 384 -31.84 -10.94 -2.88
CA LEU A 384 -31.38 -10.85 -4.26
C LEU A 384 -32.11 -9.72 -4.98
N ILE A 385 -31.38 -8.74 -5.50
CA ILE A 385 -31.93 -7.54 -6.14
C ILE A 385 -32.25 -7.84 -7.61
N GLU A 386 -33.47 -7.50 -8.03
CA GLU A 386 -33.90 -7.67 -9.42
C GLU A 386 -33.18 -6.69 -10.36
N GLY A 387 -32.89 -7.15 -11.58
CA GLY A 387 -32.21 -6.35 -12.61
C GLY A 387 -30.69 -6.23 -12.45
N SER A 388 -30.11 -6.93 -11.47
CA SER A 388 -28.66 -7.13 -11.38
C SER A 388 -28.15 -8.01 -12.52
N VAL A 389 -26.97 -7.69 -13.05
CA VAL A 389 -26.32 -8.43 -14.16
C VAL A 389 -25.93 -9.84 -13.73
N ALA A 390 -25.47 -9.97 -12.49
CA ALA A 390 -25.19 -11.25 -11.87
C ALA A 390 -25.53 -11.19 -10.38
N VAL A 391 -25.99 -12.31 -9.83
CA VAL A 391 -26.22 -12.48 -8.40
C VAL A 391 -25.54 -13.74 -7.90
N PHE A 392 -24.93 -13.67 -6.72
CA PHE A 392 -24.30 -14.81 -6.06
C PHE A 392 -24.84 -14.92 -4.64
N ASP A 393 -25.57 -15.99 -4.35
CA ASP A 393 -26.13 -16.27 -3.03
C ASP A 393 -25.18 -17.16 -2.23
N CYS A 394 -24.63 -16.61 -1.14
CA CYS A 394 -23.49 -17.19 -0.44
C CYS A 394 -23.78 -17.53 1.02
N GLY A 395 -23.19 -18.63 1.47
CA GLY A 395 -22.99 -18.92 2.89
C GLY A 395 -21.68 -18.30 3.36
N MET A 396 -21.62 -17.85 4.63
CA MET A 396 -20.39 -17.31 5.20
C MET A 396 -19.37 -18.44 5.39
N GLU A 397 -18.26 -18.37 4.68
CA GLU A 397 -17.13 -19.32 4.83
C GLU A 397 -16.17 -18.80 5.90
N GLN A 398 -15.79 -17.52 5.80
CA GLN A 398 -14.81 -16.92 6.70
C GLN A 398 -15.01 -15.40 6.80
N LEU A 399 -14.88 -14.89 8.02
CA LEU A 399 -14.74 -13.46 8.31
C LEU A 399 -13.28 -13.19 8.71
N VAL A 400 -12.58 -12.38 7.93
CA VAL A 400 -11.17 -12.04 8.19
C VAL A 400 -11.06 -10.58 8.59
N ASP A 401 -10.35 -10.32 9.69
CA ASP A 401 -10.03 -8.97 10.12
C ASP A 401 -8.92 -8.37 9.23
N ALA A 402 -9.18 -7.21 8.60
CA ALA A 402 -8.26 -6.61 7.64
C ALA A 402 -8.23 -5.07 7.77
N GLY A 403 -7.54 -4.58 8.79
CA GLY A 403 -7.37 -3.13 9.01
C GLY A 403 -8.68 -2.43 9.36
N ASP A 404 -9.05 -1.41 8.60
CA ASP A 404 -10.32 -0.67 8.79
C ASP A 404 -11.54 -1.36 8.13
N HIS A 405 -11.33 -2.52 7.50
CA HIS A 405 -12.36 -3.35 6.89
C HIS A 405 -12.39 -4.77 7.49
N SER A 406 -13.50 -5.47 7.25
CA SER A 406 -13.60 -6.92 7.38
C SER A 406 -13.78 -7.52 6.00
N ILE A 407 -13.04 -8.59 5.72
CA ILE A 407 -13.19 -9.37 4.49
C ILE A 407 -14.20 -10.47 4.75
N LEU A 408 -15.29 -10.46 3.98
CA LEU A 408 -16.29 -11.52 3.96
C LEU A 408 -15.91 -12.48 2.84
N ILE A 409 -15.57 -13.73 3.18
CA ILE A 409 -15.38 -14.80 2.20
C ILE A 409 -16.63 -15.66 2.22
N GLY A 410 -17.30 -15.75 1.08
CA GLY A 410 -18.54 -16.47 0.91
C GLY A 410 -18.37 -17.67 0.00
N ARG A 411 -18.96 -18.80 0.38
CA ARG A 411 -19.13 -19.96 -0.49
C ARG A 411 -20.43 -19.82 -1.26
N VAL A 412 -20.35 -19.85 -2.59
CA VAL A 412 -21.50 -19.68 -3.46
C VAL A 412 -22.35 -20.96 -3.43
N HIS A 413 -23.63 -20.82 -3.09
CA HIS A 413 -24.62 -21.91 -3.10
C HIS A 413 -25.58 -21.82 -4.30
N ASP A 414 -25.83 -20.61 -4.80
CA ASP A 414 -26.64 -20.37 -5.99
C ASP A 414 -26.16 -19.12 -6.72
N PHE A 415 -26.35 -19.05 -8.02
CA PHE A 415 -26.04 -17.86 -8.81
C PHE A 415 -26.90 -17.78 -10.06
N SER A 416 -27.05 -16.57 -10.60
CA SER A 416 -27.63 -16.34 -11.92
C SER A 416 -27.00 -15.12 -12.57
N HIS A 417 -27.14 -15.00 -13.89
CA HIS A 417 -26.69 -13.84 -14.64
C HIS A 417 -27.60 -13.58 -15.85
N ASN A 418 -27.50 -12.38 -16.41
CA ASN A 418 -28.07 -11.98 -17.70
C ASN A 418 -27.01 -11.19 -18.50
N GLY A 419 -27.35 -10.67 -19.68
CA GLY A 419 -26.41 -9.92 -20.50
C GLY A 419 -26.58 -8.40 -20.50
N ALA A 420 -27.31 -7.85 -19.51
CA ALA A 420 -27.35 -6.41 -19.30
C ALA A 420 -25.94 -5.84 -19.03
N GLN A 421 -25.70 -4.61 -19.47
CA GLN A 421 -24.39 -3.98 -19.31
C GLN A 421 -24.11 -3.64 -17.83
N PRO A 422 -22.90 -3.98 -17.31
CA PRO A 422 -22.57 -3.72 -15.92
C PRO A 422 -22.25 -2.24 -15.68
N LEU A 423 -22.60 -1.77 -14.48
CA LEU A 423 -22.17 -0.48 -13.98
C LEU A 423 -20.71 -0.55 -13.55
N GLY A 424 -19.84 0.23 -14.20
CA GLY A 424 -18.44 0.37 -13.84
C GLY A 424 -18.17 1.53 -12.87
N TYR A 425 -17.04 1.46 -12.19
CA TYR A 425 -16.54 2.52 -11.31
C TYR A 425 -15.02 2.63 -11.44
N CYS A 426 -14.53 3.84 -11.70
CA CYS A 426 -13.11 4.13 -11.84
C CYS A 426 -12.84 5.59 -11.44
N ARG A 427 -11.76 5.82 -10.69
CA ARG A 427 -11.30 7.15 -10.25
C ARG A 427 -12.39 7.99 -9.60
N GLY A 428 -13.29 7.35 -8.84
CA GLY A 428 -14.38 8.03 -8.13
C GLY A 428 -15.60 8.34 -8.98
N ALA A 429 -15.64 7.93 -10.25
CA ALA A 429 -16.73 8.16 -11.17
C ALA A 429 -17.35 6.84 -11.66
N TYR A 430 -18.65 6.88 -11.93
CA TYR A 430 -19.33 5.80 -12.64
C TYR A 430 -18.89 5.78 -14.10
N VAL A 431 -18.62 4.58 -14.60
CA VAL A 431 -18.30 4.31 -16.00
C VAL A 431 -19.41 3.42 -16.55
N THR A 432 -20.04 3.87 -17.60
CA THR A 432 -21.10 3.14 -18.30
C THR A 432 -20.60 2.86 -19.72
N PRO A 433 -20.16 1.63 -20.01
CA PRO A 433 -19.82 1.20 -21.37
C PRO A 433 -20.81 1.66 -22.43
N GLY A 434 -22.13 1.60 -22.18
CA GLY A 434 -23.19 1.98 -23.12
C GLY A 434 -23.12 3.45 -23.57
N LEU A 435 -22.89 4.38 -22.64
CA LEU A 435 -22.73 5.82 -22.97
C LEU A 435 -21.50 6.09 -23.84
N SER A 436 -20.45 5.26 -23.74
CA SER A 436 -19.26 5.40 -24.60
C SER A 436 -19.58 4.97 -26.04
N GLN A 437 -20.39 3.92 -26.22
CA GLN A 437 -20.88 3.48 -27.54
C GLN A 437 -21.78 4.54 -28.20
N GLU A 438 -22.67 5.15 -27.42
CA GLU A 438 -23.56 6.22 -27.90
C GLU A 438 -22.80 7.50 -28.25
N ALA A 439 -21.81 7.90 -27.43
CA ALA A 439 -20.97 9.06 -27.70
C ALA A 439 -20.11 8.86 -28.95
N LEU A 440 -19.47 7.70 -29.11
CA LEU A 440 -18.70 7.34 -30.31
C LEU A 440 -19.59 7.30 -31.56
N ALA A 441 -20.81 6.77 -31.46
CA ALA A 441 -21.79 6.77 -32.55
C ALA A 441 -22.33 8.18 -32.89
N ALA A 442 -22.43 9.08 -31.90
CA ALA A 442 -22.92 10.44 -32.07
C ALA A 442 -21.86 11.40 -32.66
N THR A 443 -20.57 11.16 -32.39
CA THR A 443 -19.46 11.94 -32.95
C THR A 443 -18.91 11.39 -34.26
N ALA A 444 -19.51 10.31 -34.78
CA ALA A 444 -19.02 9.63 -35.97
C ALA A 444 -19.17 10.52 -37.23
N PRO A 445 -18.15 10.60 -38.11
CA PRO A 445 -18.21 11.39 -39.34
C PRO A 445 -19.42 11.03 -40.24
N PRO A 446 -19.92 11.98 -41.05
CA PRO A 446 -20.91 11.69 -42.08
C PRO A 446 -20.38 10.60 -43.03
N GLY A 447 -21.07 9.46 -43.12
CA GLY A 447 -20.60 8.31 -43.89
C GLY A 447 -20.17 7.09 -43.07
N THR A 448 -20.28 7.16 -41.74
CA THR A 448 -19.94 6.04 -40.86
C THR A 448 -20.89 4.84 -41.03
N GLU A 449 -20.32 3.64 -41.15
CA GLU A 449 -21.04 2.37 -41.04
C GLU A 449 -20.82 1.77 -39.64
N VAL A 450 -21.89 1.40 -38.97
CA VAL A 450 -21.86 0.78 -37.64
C VAL A 450 -22.34 -0.66 -37.75
N GLY A 451 -21.46 -1.61 -37.46
CA GLY A 451 -21.74 -3.05 -37.51
C GLY A 451 -21.58 -3.75 -36.17
N ALA A 452 -21.99 -5.03 -36.14
CA ALA A 452 -21.84 -5.88 -34.97
C ALA A 452 -21.41 -7.30 -35.34
N ILE A 453 -20.51 -7.86 -34.53
CA ILE A 453 -20.18 -9.28 -34.47
C ILE A 453 -21.03 -9.86 -33.33
N LEU A 454 -22.10 -10.57 -33.69
CA LEU A 454 -23.05 -11.13 -32.72
C LEU A 454 -22.78 -12.62 -32.50
N GLU A 455 -22.38 -12.97 -31.28
CA GLU A 455 -22.02 -14.34 -30.87
C GLU A 455 -23.21 -15.09 -30.26
N ASN A 456 -23.30 -16.39 -30.55
CA ASN A 456 -24.13 -17.36 -29.84
C ASN A 456 -23.39 -18.71 -29.79
N GLU A 457 -23.02 -19.16 -28.58
CA GLU A 457 -22.40 -20.48 -28.34
C GLU A 457 -21.24 -20.81 -29.30
N GLY A 458 -20.29 -19.89 -29.52
CA GLY A 458 -19.14 -20.10 -30.41
C GLY A 458 -19.42 -19.88 -31.90
N ARG A 459 -20.63 -19.45 -32.27
CA ARG A 459 -21.02 -19.10 -33.63
C ARG A 459 -21.26 -17.60 -33.77
N VAL A 460 -21.00 -17.06 -34.96
CA VAL A 460 -21.28 -15.66 -35.32
C VAL A 460 -22.44 -15.59 -36.30
N LEU A 461 -23.34 -14.62 -36.07
CA LEU A 461 -24.48 -14.35 -36.94
C LEU A 461 -24.07 -13.55 -38.18
N PHE A 462 -24.49 -14.04 -39.35
CA PHE A 462 -24.34 -13.38 -40.66
C PHE A 462 -25.68 -13.28 -41.38
N PHE A 463 -25.77 -12.31 -42.29
CA PHE A 463 -26.78 -12.24 -43.35
C PHE A 463 -26.19 -12.75 -44.66
N GLU A 464 -26.82 -13.79 -45.22
CA GLU A 464 -26.55 -14.32 -46.55
C GLU A 464 -27.27 -13.47 -47.59
N THR A 465 -26.52 -12.92 -48.54
CA THR A 465 -27.07 -12.14 -49.65
C THR A 465 -27.64 -13.05 -50.74
N ALA A 466 -28.47 -12.51 -51.62
CA ALA A 466 -29.00 -13.24 -52.78
C ALA A 466 -27.90 -13.80 -53.71
N GLU A 467 -26.68 -13.29 -53.62
CA GLU A 467 -25.50 -13.69 -54.40
C GLU A 467 -24.62 -14.75 -53.70
N GLY A 468 -25.08 -15.26 -52.55
CA GLY A 468 -24.38 -16.27 -51.74
C GLY A 468 -23.14 -15.73 -51.01
N SER A 469 -23.04 -14.41 -50.83
CA SER A 469 -22.00 -13.78 -49.99
C SER A 469 -22.52 -13.53 -48.57
N TYR A 470 -21.61 -13.45 -47.60
CA TYR A 470 -21.94 -13.29 -46.19
C TYR A 470 -21.58 -11.88 -45.71
N GLN A 471 -22.47 -11.26 -44.94
CA GLN A 471 -22.27 -9.93 -44.36
C GLN A 471 -22.62 -9.94 -42.88
N LEU A 472 -21.87 -9.18 -42.08
CA LEU A 472 -22.24 -8.92 -40.69
C LEU A 472 -23.44 -7.94 -40.63
N PRO A 473 -24.25 -7.99 -39.56
CA PRO A 473 -25.24 -6.96 -39.31
C PRO A 473 -24.59 -5.57 -39.24
N ALA A 474 -24.98 -4.66 -40.14
CA ALA A 474 -24.42 -3.30 -40.19
C ALA A 474 -25.44 -2.26 -40.69
N GLY A 475 -25.42 -1.06 -40.12
CA GLY A 475 -26.25 0.10 -40.49
C GLY A 475 -25.42 1.39 -40.66
N ARG A 476 -26.05 2.51 -41.00
CA ARG A 476 -25.36 3.82 -41.18
C ARG A 476 -25.05 4.57 -39.87
N ARG A 477 -25.44 3.98 -38.74
CA ARG A 477 -25.34 4.50 -37.37
C ARG A 477 -25.83 3.41 -36.42
N LEU A 478 -25.54 3.56 -35.12
CA LEU A 478 -26.11 2.68 -34.10
C LEU A 478 -27.65 2.80 -34.07
N GLY A 479 -28.14 4.05 -33.90
CA GLY A 479 -29.54 4.50 -34.01
C GLY A 479 -30.57 3.73 -33.17
N ALA A 480 -31.83 4.17 -33.19
CA ALA A 480 -32.94 3.52 -32.49
C ALA A 480 -33.57 2.41 -33.35
N ALA A 481 -34.32 1.50 -32.72
CA ALA A 481 -34.92 0.34 -33.39
C ALA A 481 -35.98 0.70 -34.46
N ASP A 482 -36.51 1.92 -34.44
CA ASP A 482 -37.44 2.46 -35.43
C ASP A 482 -36.74 3.13 -36.64
N ASP A 483 -35.42 3.37 -36.58
CA ASP A 483 -34.63 3.86 -37.72
C ASP A 483 -34.15 2.68 -38.57
N ALA A 484 -34.87 2.40 -39.66
CA ALA A 484 -34.55 1.30 -40.60
C ALA A 484 -33.14 1.37 -41.23
N ARG A 485 -32.47 2.53 -41.17
CA ARG A 485 -31.09 2.69 -41.67
C ARG A 485 -30.04 2.44 -40.59
N SER A 486 -30.45 2.32 -39.33
CA SER A 486 -29.57 2.06 -38.20
C SER A 486 -29.30 0.57 -38.01
N LEU A 487 -28.25 0.24 -37.25
CA LEU A 487 -27.96 -1.14 -36.87
C LEU A 487 -29.11 -1.73 -36.05
N LYS A 488 -29.59 -1.02 -35.02
CA LYS A 488 -30.71 -1.50 -34.18
C LYS A 488 -31.99 -1.71 -34.99
N GLY A 489 -32.30 -0.83 -35.93
CA GLY A 489 -33.46 -0.99 -36.80
C GLY A 489 -33.36 -2.15 -37.79
N LYS A 490 -32.16 -2.43 -38.31
CA LYS A 490 -31.94 -3.61 -39.16
C LYS A 490 -32.06 -4.93 -38.40
N LEU A 491 -31.59 -4.97 -37.15
CA LEU A 491 -31.75 -6.13 -36.27
C LEU A 491 -33.24 -6.33 -35.92
N ALA A 492 -33.93 -5.25 -35.53
CA ALA A 492 -35.36 -5.28 -35.23
C ALA A 492 -36.21 -5.74 -36.43
N ALA A 493 -35.89 -5.31 -37.65
CA ALA A 493 -36.60 -5.72 -38.87
C ALA A 493 -36.52 -7.23 -39.15
N LYS A 494 -35.49 -7.91 -38.63
CA LYS A 494 -35.30 -9.36 -38.74
C LYS A 494 -35.68 -10.11 -37.45
N ALA A 495 -36.33 -9.41 -36.50
CA ALA A 495 -36.68 -9.91 -35.17
C ALA A 495 -35.46 -10.51 -34.43
N ILE A 496 -34.31 -9.87 -34.58
CA ILE A 496 -33.08 -10.20 -33.85
C ILE A 496 -33.05 -9.34 -32.58
N ASP A 497 -33.14 -10.00 -31.44
CA ASP A 497 -32.84 -9.37 -30.15
C ASP A 497 -31.36 -9.63 -29.82
N ALA A 498 -30.57 -8.55 -29.78
CA ALA A 498 -29.13 -8.64 -29.64
C ALA A 498 -28.62 -7.60 -28.64
N GLU A 499 -27.72 -8.05 -27.78
CA GLU A 499 -27.06 -7.22 -26.79
C GLU A 499 -25.69 -6.80 -27.30
N LEU A 500 -25.53 -5.51 -27.61
CA LEU A 500 -24.26 -4.95 -28.06
C LEU A 500 -23.36 -4.68 -26.85
N GLY A 501 -22.22 -5.34 -26.80
CA GLY A 501 -21.10 -5.12 -25.89
C GLY A 501 -20.05 -4.18 -26.48
N PHE A 502 -18.77 -4.41 -26.18
CA PHE A 502 -17.71 -3.43 -26.41
C PHE A 502 -17.37 -3.16 -27.89
N LEU A 503 -16.84 -1.96 -28.14
CA LEU A 503 -16.24 -1.59 -29.42
C LEU A 503 -15.05 -2.51 -29.73
N TYR A 504 -15.07 -3.13 -30.90
CA TYR A 504 -14.08 -4.11 -31.32
C TYR A 504 -13.10 -3.56 -32.38
N ALA A 505 -13.61 -2.80 -33.34
CA ALA A 505 -12.77 -2.22 -34.38
C ALA A 505 -13.31 -0.87 -34.88
N VAL A 506 -12.39 0.06 -35.14
CA VAL A 506 -12.65 1.29 -35.89
C VAL A 506 -11.61 1.41 -37.00
N TRP A 507 -12.07 1.59 -38.24
CA TRP A 507 -11.15 1.83 -39.35
C TRP A 507 -11.77 2.73 -40.41
N ASP A 508 -10.92 3.40 -41.18
CA ASP A 508 -11.35 4.15 -42.37
C ASP A 508 -11.23 3.28 -43.63
N ASP A 509 -12.19 3.41 -44.55
CA ASP A 509 -12.18 2.73 -45.84
C ASP A 509 -11.00 3.25 -46.67
N ALA A 510 -10.14 2.33 -47.13
CA ALA A 510 -8.95 2.67 -47.91
C ALA A 510 -9.29 3.25 -49.29
N THR A 511 -10.50 3.00 -49.79
CA THR A 511 -10.98 3.45 -51.10
C THR A 511 -11.83 4.72 -51.03
N ASP A 512 -12.34 5.06 -49.83
CA ASP A 512 -13.11 6.27 -49.55
C ASP A 512 -12.83 6.74 -48.12
N SER A 513 -11.85 7.65 -47.96
CA SER A 513 -11.44 8.18 -46.65
C SER A 513 -12.53 8.96 -45.90
N ALA A 514 -13.70 9.19 -46.51
CA ALA A 514 -14.87 9.75 -45.83
C ALA A 514 -15.77 8.69 -45.18
N ARG A 515 -15.51 7.39 -45.40
CA ARG A 515 -16.27 6.28 -44.81
C ARG A 515 -15.47 5.62 -43.70
N THR A 516 -15.95 5.78 -42.46
CA THR A 516 -15.42 5.09 -41.28
C THR A 516 -16.31 3.89 -40.95
N HIS A 517 -15.74 2.77 -40.54
CA HIS A 517 -16.45 1.60 -40.05
C HIS A 517 -16.21 1.43 -38.56
N VAL A 518 -17.29 1.16 -37.81
CA VAL A 518 -17.28 0.98 -36.36
C VAL A 518 -17.99 -0.32 -36.03
N TYR A 519 -17.27 -1.33 -35.53
CA TYR A 519 -17.85 -2.63 -35.23
C TYR A 519 -17.84 -2.92 -33.72
N TYR A 520 -19.00 -3.27 -33.20
CA TYR A 520 -19.20 -3.73 -31.82
C TYR A 520 -19.16 -5.26 -31.76
N ARG A 521 -18.77 -5.81 -30.61
CA ARG A 521 -19.07 -7.20 -30.26
C ARG A 521 -20.36 -7.25 -29.48
N GLY A 522 -21.14 -8.30 -29.65
CA GLY A 522 -22.37 -8.50 -28.90
C GLY A 522 -22.78 -9.96 -28.84
N THR A 523 -23.85 -10.22 -28.13
CA THR A 523 -24.49 -11.53 -28.01
C THR A 523 -25.87 -11.49 -28.65
N VAL A 524 -26.34 -12.65 -29.11
CA VAL A 524 -27.69 -12.80 -29.66
C VAL A 524 -28.30 -14.10 -29.15
N ASP A 525 -29.53 -14.02 -28.64
CA ASP A 525 -30.27 -15.20 -28.19
C ASP A 525 -30.88 -15.94 -29.39
N ALA A 526 -30.85 -17.27 -29.34
CA ALA A 526 -31.46 -18.13 -30.36
C ALA A 526 -32.81 -18.67 -29.87
N PRO A 527 -33.81 -18.89 -30.76
CA PRO A 527 -33.69 -18.88 -32.21
C PRO A 527 -34.18 -17.57 -32.84
N VAL A 528 -33.27 -16.96 -33.60
CA VAL A 528 -33.62 -15.91 -34.56
C VAL A 528 -34.55 -16.51 -35.63
N SER A 529 -35.64 -15.81 -35.94
CA SER A 529 -36.70 -16.08 -36.94
C SER A 529 -36.31 -16.94 -38.17
N GLY A 530 -37.29 -17.66 -38.74
CA GLY A 530 -37.20 -18.48 -39.97
C GLY A 530 -36.91 -17.72 -41.28
N ASP A 531 -36.23 -16.58 -41.21
CA ASP A 531 -35.69 -15.86 -42.36
C ASP A 531 -34.51 -16.67 -42.94
N GLY A 532 -34.72 -17.19 -44.15
CA GLY A 532 -33.75 -18.01 -44.87
C GLY A 532 -32.42 -17.32 -45.16
N GLN A 533 -32.25 -16.03 -44.86
CA GLN A 533 -31.01 -15.27 -45.03
C GLN A 533 -30.14 -15.22 -43.76
N ILE A 534 -30.60 -15.70 -42.60
CA ILE A 534 -29.82 -15.64 -41.36
C ILE A 534 -29.00 -16.92 -41.22
N ARG A 535 -27.70 -16.79 -40.95
CA ARG A 535 -26.76 -17.91 -40.82
C ARG A 535 -25.88 -17.73 -39.59
N PHE A 536 -25.86 -18.74 -38.72
CA PHE A 536 -24.85 -18.87 -37.69
C PHE A 536 -23.69 -19.70 -38.22
N VAL A 537 -22.47 -19.17 -38.12
CA VAL A 537 -21.26 -19.83 -38.61
C VAL A 537 -20.28 -19.98 -37.45
N GLU A 538 -19.74 -21.19 -37.26
CA GLU A 538 -18.69 -21.46 -36.29
C GLU A 538 -17.49 -20.53 -36.50
N ILE A 539 -16.94 -19.99 -35.41
CA ILE A 539 -15.87 -18.98 -35.47
C ILE A 539 -14.65 -19.47 -36.25
N GLU A 540 -14.31 -20.75 -36.12
CA GLU A 540 -13.19 -21.39 -36.82
C GLU A 540 -13.39 -21.47 -38.34
N ARG A 541 -14.65 -21.44 -38.78
CA ARG A 541 -15.04 -21.56 -40.20
C ARG A 541 -15.26 -20.21 -40.88
N ILE A 542 -15.13 -19.10 -40.15
CA ILE A 542 -15.32 -17.76 -40.71
C ILE A 542 -14.33 -17.48 -41.87
N ALA A 543 -13.12 -18.04 -41.81
CA ALA A 543 -12.13 -17.90 -42.88
C ALA A 543 -12.56 -18.53 -44.22
N GLU A 544 -13.52 -19.45 -44.20
CA GLU A 544 -14.07 -20.13 -45.39
C GLU A 544 -15.17 -19.31 -46.08
N LEU A 545 -15.67 -18.25 -45.44
CA LEU A 545 -16.82 -17.49 -45.94
C LEU A 545 -16.45 -16.54 -47.08
N LYS A 546 -17.34 -16.46 -48.07
CA LYS A 546 -17.27 -15.46 -49.14
C LYS A 546 -17.75 -14.09 -48.63
N ILE A 547 -16.86 -13.36 -47.97
CA ILE A 547 -17.08 -11.99 -47.50
C ILE A 547 -16.62 -11.00 -48.59
N ALA A 548 -17.53 -10.15 -49.05
CA ALA A 548 -17.28 -9.23 -50.16
C ALA A 548 -16.31 -8.09 -49.80
N ASP A 549 -16.41 -7.57 -48.57
CA ASP A 549 -15.57 -6.48 -48.09
C ASP A 549 -14.22 -7.01 -47.57
N PRO A 550 -13.08 -6.65 -48.20
CA PRO A 550 -11.75 -7.11 -47.76
C PRO A 550 -11.39 -6.69 -46.34
N ALA A 551 -11.86 -5.53 -45.88
CA ALA A 551 -11.60 -5.00 -44.54
C ALA A 551 -12.33 -5.83 -43.49
N VAL A 552 -13.61 -6.09 -43.72
CA VAL A 552 -14.44 -6.93 -42.85
C VAL A 552 -13.88 -8.36 -42.80
N ARG A 553 -13.41 -8.89 -43.93
CA ARG A 553 -12.74 -10.21 -43.97
C ARG A 553 -11.45 -10.25 -43.14
N SER A 554 -10.61 -9.21 -43.25
CA SER A 554 -9.38 -9.08 -42.45
C SER A 554 -9.68 -8.97 -40.95
N MET A 555 -10.66 -8.13 -40.59
CA MET A 555 -11.15 -7.96 -39.22
C MET A 555 -11.65 -9.29 -38.62
N LEU A 556 -12.43 -10.05 -39.39
CA LEU A 556 -12.99 -11.33 -38.97
C LEU A 556 -11.94 -12.43 -38.84
N ALA A 557 -10.93 -12.45 -39.72
CA ALA A 557 -9.78 -13.36 -39.58
C ALA A 557 -8.97 -13.06 -38.30
N ARG A 558 -8.80 -11.78 -37.95
CA ARG A 558 -8.21 -11.37 -36.66
C ARG A 558 -9.08 -11.83 -35.50
N TYR A 559 -10.39 -11.60 -35.59
CA TYR A 559 -11.35 -11.95 -34.55
C TYR A 559 -11.32 -13.45 -34.22
N ALA A 560 -11.29 -14.31 -35.25
CA ALA A 560 -11.17 -15.76 -35.06
C ALA A 560 -9.85 -16.16 -34.37
N ARG A 561 -8.73 -15.50 -34.71
CA ARG A 561 -7.43 -15.73 -34.06
C ARG A 561 -7.41 -15.26 -32.59
N GLU A 562 -7.86 -14.03 -32.33
CA GLU A 562 -7.92 -13.46 -30.97
C GLU A 562 -8.80 -14.30 -30.04
N ARG A 563 -9.87 -14.91 -30.57
CA ARG A 563 -10.75 -15.80 -29.82
C ARG A 563 -10.08 -17.12 -29.44
N ALA A 564 -9.21 -17.67 -30.31
CA ALA A 564 -8.43 -18.87 -30.04
C ALA A 564 -7.29 -18.62 -29.02
N GLU A 565 -6.80 -17.38 -28.93
CA GLU A 565 -5.68 -16.97 -28.08
C GLU A 565 -6.12 -16.25 -26.78
N ASP A 566 -7.43 -16.10 -26.54
CA ASP A 566 -8.05 -15.35 -25.43
C ASP A 566 -7.45 -13.95 -25.17
N THR A 567 -7.08 -13.26 -26.26
CA THR A 567 -6.38 -11.97 -26.20
C THR A 567 -7.16 -10.94 -27.01
N PHE A 568 -7.77 -9.94 -26.36
CA PHE A 568 -8.59 -8.92 -27.03
C PHE A 568 -8.02 -7.51 -26.91
N GLY A 569 -7.98 -6.77 -28.03
CA GLY A 569 -7.60 -5.36 -28.10
C GLY A 569 -8.43 -4.58 -29.13
N VAL A 570 -8.50 -3.25 -28.99
CA VAL A 570 -9.22 -2.39 -29.93
C VAL A 570 -8.28 -2.03 -31.07
N TYR A 571 -8.62 -2.41 -32.30
CA TYR A 571 -7.84 -2.02 -33.47
C TYR A 571 -8.27 -0.68 -34.02
N VAL A 572 -7.29 0.19 -34.27
CA VAL A 572 -7.45 1.48 -34.92
C VAL A 572 -6.48 1.55 -36.10
N GLY A 573 -7.00 1.68 -37.33
CA GLY A 573 -6.16 1.71 -38.54
C GLY A 573 -6.96 1.71 -39.84
N ASN A 574 -6.40 1.13 -40.88
CA ASN A 574 -7.05 0.89 -42.18
C ASN A 574 -7.00 -0.61 -42.54
N GLN A 575 -7.33 -0.96 -43.79
CA GLN A 575 -7.40 -2.34 -44.29
C GLN A 575 -6.04 -3.08 -44.34
N VAL A 576 -4.92 -2.34 -44.23
CA VAL A 576 -3.55 -2.82 -44.47
C VAL A 576 -2.63 -2.56 -43.27
N GLU A 577 -2.80 -1.43 -42.57
CA GLU A 577 -1.96 -0.98 -41.45
C GLU A 577 -2.82 -0.46 -40.28
N GLY A 578 -2.46 -0.80 -39.05
CA GLY A 578 -3.16 -0.30 -37.86
C GLY A 578 -2.52 -0.72 -36.54
N GLU A 579 -2.90 -0.04 -35.47
CA GLU A 579 -2.43 -0.27 -34.11
C GLU A 579 -3.51 -1.04 -33.32
N VAL A 580 -3.15 -2.21 -32.77
CA VAL A 580 -3.98 -2.87 -31.76
C VAL A 580 -3.68 -2.21 -30.43
N ARG A 581 -4.63 -1.43 -29.92
CA ARG A 581 -4.56 -0.84 -28.60
C ARG A 581 -5.09 -1.82 -27.58
N PRO A 582 -4.24 -2.39 -26.70
CA PRO A 582 -4.73 -3.13 -25.55
C PRO A 582 -5.64 -2.22 -24.72
N LEU A 583 -6.69 -2.78 -24.13
CA LEU A 583 -7.64 -2.04 -23.27
C LEU A 583 -6.95 -1.38 -22.05
N ALA A 584 -5.69 -1.76 -21.76
CA ALA A 584 -4.79 -1.08 -20.84
C ALA A 584 -3.53 -0.58 -21.56
N LYS A 585 -3.18 0.71 -21.37
CA LYS A 585 -1.90 1.27 -21.81
C LYS A 585 -0.76 0.59 -21.02
N PRO A 586 0.25 -0.05 -21.65
CA PRO A 586 1.44 -0.42 -20.91
C PRO A 586 2.12 0.88 -20.46
N ALA A 587 2.40 1.01 -19.16
CA ALA A 587 3.33 2.03 -18.71
C ALA A 587 4.69 1.78 -19.38
N PRO A 588 5.49 2.81 -19.70
CA PRO A 588 6.84 2.60 -20.22
C PRO A 588 7.62 1.75 -19.20
N SER A 589 8.06 0.57 -19.64
CA SER A 589 8.88 -0.33 -18.84
C SER A 589 10.21 0.36 -18.52
N ALA A 590 10.45 0.66 -17.25
CA ALA A 590 11.80 0.96 -16.79
C ALA A 590 12.71 -0.26 -17.04
N PRO A 591 13.95 -0.08 -17.51
CA PRO A 591 14.83 -1.20 -17.84
C PRO A 591 15.14 -2.00 -16.58
N ILE A 592 14.80 -3.30 -16.61
CA ILE A 592 15.24 -4.27 -15.62
C ILE A 592 16.72 -4.51 -15.89
N HIS A 593 17.59 -4.06 -14.99
CA HIS A 593 19.00 -4.45 -15.00
C HIS A 593 19.10 -5.97 -14.79
N SER A 594 19.53 -6.68 -15.83
CA SER A 594 19.92 -8.08 -15.75
C SER A 594 21.26 -8.19 -15.02
N GLY A 595 21.22 -8.72 -13.79
CA GLY A 595 22.42 -9.20 -13.10
C GLY A 595 22.97 -10.48 -13.76
N PRO A 596 24.28 -10.75 -13.68
CA PRO A 596 24.90 -11.86 -14.40
C PRO A 596 24.49 -13.22 -13.82
N VAL A 597 24.06 -14.11 -14.71
CA VAL A 597 23.84 -15.53 -14.45
C VAL A 597 25.21 -16.20 -14.31
N HIS A 598 25.55 -16.66 -13.12
CA HIS A 598 26.66 -17.60 -12.94
C HIS A 598 26.21 -18.98 -13.42
N SER A 599 26.72 -19.37 -14.58
CA SER A 599 26.72 -20.74 -15.07
C SER A 599 27.60 -21.61 -14.17
N GLY A 600 26.96 -22.54 -13.44
CA GLY A 600 27.66 -23.67 -12.87
C GLY A 600 28.08 -24.63 -13.97
N GLN A 601 29.36 -25.03 -13.98
CA GLN A 601 29.78 -26.30 -14.55
C GLN A 601 30.97 -26.89 -13.79
N ARG A 602 30.74 -28.15 -13.39
CA ARG A 602 31.64 -29.23 -12.93
C ARG A 602 32.01 -29.29 -11.46
#